data_AF-A0A6L4B5X3-F1
#
_entry.id   AF-A0A6L4B5X3-F1
#
_cell.length_a   1.000
_cell.length_b   1.000
_cell.length_c   1.000
_cell.angle_alpha   90.00
_cell.angle_beta   90.00
_cell.angle_gamma   90.00
#
_symmetry.space_group_name_H-M   'P 1'
#
loop_
_entity.id
_entity.type
_entity.pdbx_description
1 polymer ?
#
loop_
_entity_poly.entity_id
_entity_poly.type
_entity_poly.pdbx_seq_one_letter_code
_entity_poly.pdbx_strand_id
1 'polypeptide(L)'
;MSSIIIYATSLDAEAIRKWINDSIQVAWILRVHEADYHYEWKAEHEIDVLKQQEYALWHVESGPLNVPSGVLGVADAIVNDPFQGWVQKLNHSGATRPWFGANLPGPYCFTFAEDGFEAPGSLARSEFSWPGDHYKSIGKPAHPAARKWWQKLRHFVASSTEAVPWAELSSNRKITPKAYIFPDAARQIKSGRHRDINPWIPKRVA
;
A
#
# COMPACT_ATOMS: atom_id res chain seq x y z
N MET A 1 -0.50 -13.72 -2.47
CA MET A 1 -0.60 -12.37 -1.87
C MET A 1 -1.95 -11.78 -2.27
N SER A 2 -2.69 -11.16 -1.34
CA SER A 2 -3.99 -10.57 -1.65
C SER A 2 -3.78 -9.11 -2.04
N SER A 3 -4.24 -8.70 -3.21
CA SER A 3 -4.27 -7.29 -3.61
C SER A 3 -5.67 -6.78 -3.96
N ILE A 4 -5.80 -5.46 -3.95
CA ILE A 4 -6.97 -4.69 -4.37
C ILE A 4 -6.44 -3.64 -5.34
N ILE A 5 -6.68 -3.85 -6.63
CA ILE A 5 -6.27 -2.92 -7.69
C ILE A 5 -7.30 -1.80 -7.77
N ILE A 6 -6.85 -0.55 -7.69
CA ILE A 6 -7.74 0.61 -7.74
C ILE A 6 -7.24 1.67 -8.73
N TYR A 7 -8.16 2.49 -9.20
CA TYR A 7 -7.90 3.74 -9.90
C TYR A 7 -8.57 4.87 -9.13
N ALA A 8 -7.79 5.88 -8.77
CA ALA A 8 -8.21 6.98 -7.94
C ALA A 8 -7.45 8.24 -8.36
N THR A 9 -8.13 9.38 -8.38
CA THR A 9 -7.52 10.71 -8.54
C THR A 9 -7.17 11.26 -7.17
N SER A 10 -6.53 12.44 -7.11
CA SER A 10 -6.30 13.16 -5.86
C SER A 10 -7.63 13.46 -5.13
N LEU A 11 -8.72 13.72 -5.86
CA LEU A 11 -10.03 13.93 -5.23
C LEU A 11 -10.58 12.64 -4.58
N ASP A 12 -10.39 11.49 -5.23
CA ASP A 12 -10.80 10.20 -4.68
C ASP A 12 -9.90 9.76 -3.50
N ALA A 13 -8.63 10.12 -3.55
CA ALA A 13 -7.65 9.90 -2.49
C ALA A 13 -8.09 10.49 -1.15
N GLU A 14 -8.87 11.56 -1.15
CA GLU A 14 -9.36 12.20 0.07
C GLU A 14 -10.34 11.30 0.82
N ALA A 15 -11.19 10.58 0.09
CA ALA A 15 -12.11 9.60 0.66
C ALA A 15 -11.34 8.39 1.25
N ILE A 16 -10.31 7.92 0.55
CA ILE A 16 -9.44 6.83 1.01
C ILE A 16 -8.71 7.25 2.29
N ARG A 17 -8.05 8.41 2.26
CA ARG A 17 -7.32 8.99 3.39
C ARG A 17 -8.23 9.13 4.61
N LYS A 18 -9.39 9.76 4.45
CA LYS A 18 -10.35 9.95 5.53
C LYS A 18 -10.80 8.61 6.12
N TRP A 19 -11.14 7.64 5.27
CA TRP A 19 -11.57 6.33 5.75
C TRP A 19 -10.47 5.61 6.57
N ILE A 20 -9.21 5.73 6.16
CA ILE A 20 -8.08 5.15 6.92
C ILE A 20 -7.84 5.94 8.22
N ASN A 21 -7.82 7.27 8.18
CA ASN A 21 -7.63 8.12 9.38
C ASN A 21 -8.74 7.90 10.42
N ASP A 22 -9.98 7.65 9.99
CA ASP A 22 -11.11 7.35 10.88
C ASP A 22 -10.96 5.98 11.60
N SER A 23 -9.96 5.16 11.22
CA SER A 23 -9.73 3.83 11.78
C SER A 23 -8.58 3.82 12.80
N ILE A 24 -8.92 3.80 14.10
CA ILE A 24 -7.94 3.67 15.21
C ILE A 24 -7.09 2.38 15.18
N GLN A 25 -7.52 1.37 14.41
CA GLN A 25 -6.86 0.05 14.35
C GLN A 25 -5.61 0.06 13.45
N VAL A 26 -5.44 1.09 12.64
CA VAL A 26 -4.35 1.21 11.67
C VAL A 26 -3.69 2.57 11.79
N ALA A 27 -2.37 2.60 11.62
CA ALA A 27 -1.57 3.81 11.56
C ALA A 27 -0.77 3.84 10.26
N TRP A 28 -0.53 5.05 9.75
CA TRP A 28 0.39 5.31 8.66
C TRP A 28 1.82 5.20 9.14
N ILE A 29 2.70 4.56 8.39
CA ILE A 29 4.14 4.65 8.64
C ILE A 29 4.73 5.66 7.67
N LEU A 30 5.29 6.73 8.23
CA LEU A 30 5.79 7.87 7.48
C LEU A 30 7.30 8.02 7.63
N ARG A 31 7.94 8.51 6.57
CA ARG A 31 9.32 8.97 6.62
C ARG A 31 9.38 10.33 7.30
N VAL A 32 10.11 10.41 8.41
CA VAL A 32 10.34 11.67 9.15
C VAL A 32 11.61 12.34 8.63
N HIS A 33 12.66 11.57 8.36
CA HIS A 33 13.97 12.09 7.95
C HIS A 33 14.71 11.08 7.06
N GLU A 34 15.60 11.58 6.20
CA GLU A 34 16.48 10.80 5.31
C GLU A 34 17.87 11.45 5.26
N ALA A 35 18.92 10.70 5.59
CA ALA A 35 20.31 11.11 5.46
C ALA A 35 21.21 9.89 5.19
N ASP A 36 22.05 9.93 4.15
CA ASP A 36 23.02 8.88 3.82
C ASP A 36 22.42 7.45 3.81
N TYR A 37 21.25 7.30 3.17
CA TYR A 37 20.47 6.07 3.13
C TYR A 37 19.96 5.54 4.49
N HIS A 38 20.07 6.35 5.54
CA HIS A 38 19.40 6.13 6.83
C HIS A 38 18.09 6.89 6.81
N TYR A 39 17.04 6.17 7.20
CA TYR A 39 15.68 6.67 7.20
C TYR A 39 15.15 6.59 8.61
N GLU A 40 14.59 7.69 9.08
CA GLU A 40 13.78 7.72 10.30
C GLU A 40 12.33 7.54 9.90
N TRP A 41 11.70 6.51 10.46
CA TRP A 41 10.30 6.18 10.24
C TRP A 41 9.53 6.40 11.53
N LYS A 42 8.26 6.77 11.43
CA LYS A 42 7.35 6.89 12.57
C LYS A 42 5.93 6.54 12.16
N ALA A 43 5.22 5.86 13.05
CA ALA A 43 3.79 5.66 12.89
C ALA A 43 3.01 6.91 13.31
N GLU A 44 1.99 7.27 12.55
CA GLU A 44 1.06 8.35 12.85
C GLU A 44 -0.38 7.87 12.57
N HIS A 45 -1.33 8.26 13.42
CA HIS A 45 -2.73 7.87 13.24
C HIS A 45 -3.36 8.49 11.99
N GLU A 46 -2.92 9.68 11.63
CA GLU A 46 -3.50 10.45 10.55
C GLU A 46 -2.43 11.14 9.72
N ILE A 47 -2.75 11.33 8.45
CA ILE A 47 -2.03 12.23 7.54
C ILE A 47 -3.00 13.28 7.00
N ASP A 48 -2.49 14.48 6.75
CA ASP A 48 -3.29 15.58 6.20
C ASP A 48 -3.60 15.39 4.72
N VAL A 49 -2.60 14.92 3.95
CA VAL A 49 -2.66 14.81 2.50
C VAL A 49 -2.10 13.47 2.05
N LEU A 50 -2.82 12.79 1.16
CA LEU A 50 -2.37 11.56 0.53
C LEU A 50 -1.64 11.88 -0.78
N LYS A 51 -0.31 11.95 -0.71
CA LYS A 51 0.58 12.20 -1.86
C LYS A 51 0.81 10.93 -2.69
N GLN A 52 1.11 11.09 -3.97
CA GLN A 52 1.53 9.99 -4.84
C GLN A 52 2.86 9.40 -4.37
N GLN A 53 2.82 8.19 -3.80
CA GLN A 53 3.97 7.42 -3.31
C GLN A 53 3.54 6.02 -2.84
N GLU A 54 4.49 5.25 -2.31
CA GLU A 54 4.21 4.03 -1.57
C GLU A 54 4.08 4.35 -0.06
N TYR A 55 3.07 3.76 0.57
CA TYR A 55 2.82 3.83 2.00
C TYR A 55 2.88 2.43 2.61
N ALA A 56 3.31 2.37 3.87
CA ALA A 56 3.06 1.21 4.72
C ALA A 56 2.02 1.59 5.78
N LEU A 57 1.11 0.66 6.04
CA LEU A 57 0.06 0.78 7.05
C LEU A 57 0.24 -0.30 8.09
N TRP A 58 0.43 0.09 9.35
CA TRP A 58 0.60 -0.83 10.46
C TRP A 58 -0.73 -1.06 11.17
N HIS A 59 -1.10 -2.32 11.40
CA HIS A 59 -2.22 -2.66 12.25
C HIS A 59 -1.76 -2.67 13.71
N VAL A 60 -2.25 -1.72 14.52
CA VAL A 60 -1.74 -1.42 15.86
C VAL A 60 -1.79 -2.65 16.77
N GLU A 61 -2.91 -3.37 16.80
CA GLU A 61 -3.03 -4.56 17.67
C GLU A 61 -2.25 -5.78 17.16
N SER A 62 -1.64 -5.73 15.97
CA SER A 62 -0.74 -6.81 15.52
C SER A 62 0.56 -6.82 16.31
N GLY A 63 0.84 -5.76 17.08
CA GLY A 63 2.02 -5.66 17.94
C GLY A 63 3.27 -5.17 17.21
N PRO A 64 4.46 -5.45 17.77
CA PRO A 64 5.74 -4.95 17.29
C PRO A 64 6.00 -5.24 15.81
N LEU A 65 6.71 -4.33 15.14
CA LEU A 65 7.20 -4.55 13.79
C LEU A 65 8.54 -5.26 13.83
N ASN A 66 8.72 -6.23 12.94
CA ASN A 66 10.00 -6.86 12.70
C ASN A 66 10.63 -6.20 11.46
N VAL A 67 11.82 -5.63 11.62
CA VAL A 67 12.60 -4.94 10.60
C VAL A 67 13.82 -5.80 10.26
N PRO A 68 13.89 -6.38 9.05
CA PRO A 68 14.98 -7.29 8.72
C PRO A 68 16.34 -6.59 8.76
N SER A 69 17.35 -7.32 9.24
CA SER A 69 18.73 -6.82 9.26
C SER A 69 19.34 -6.65 7.87
N GLY A 70 18.82 -7.39 6.88
CA GLY A 70 19.37 -7.48 5.53
C GLY A 70 20.67 -8.29 5.45
N VAL A 71 21.15 -8.88 6.55
CA VAL A 71 22.41 -9.63 6.63
C VAL A 71 22.14 -11.06 7.10
N LEU A 72 22.66 -12.04 6.36
CA LEU A 72 22.53 -13.45 6.72
C LEU A 72 23.15 -13.71 8.10
N GLY A 73 22.38 -14.38 8.97
CA GLY A 73 22.81 -14.74 10.33
C GLY A 73 22.70 -13.62 11.36
N VAL A 74 22.34 -12.39 10.95
CA VAL A 74 22.05 -11.29 11.89
C VAL A 74 20.54 -11.25 12.15
N ALA A 75 20.17 -11.33 13.42
CA ALA A 75 18.78 -11.29 13.83
C ALA A 75 18.11 -9.97 13.40
N ASP A 76 16.82 -10.06 13.07
CA ASP A 76 16.04 -8.89 12.71
C ASP A 76 15.85 -7.96 13.92
N ALA A 77 15.73 -6.66 13.67
CA ALA A 77 15.41 -5.67 14.69
C ALA A 77 13.90 -5.70 15.01
N ILE A 78 13.55 -5.47 16.28
CA ILE A 78 12.16 -5.38 16.73
C ILE A 78 11.85 -3.93 17.12
N VAL A 79 10.86 -3.34 16.47
CA VAL A 79 10.30 -2.03 16.80
C VAL A 79 9.09 -2.25 17.67
N ASN A 80 9.27 -2.11 18.99
CA ASN A 80 8.23 -2.39 19.99
C ASN A 80 7.05 -1.41 19.89
N ASP A 81 7.35 -0.12 19.71
CA ASP A 81 6.37 0.94 19.53
C ASP A 81 6.70 1.76 18.28
N PRO A 82 6.05 1.46 17.14
CA PRO A 82 6.21 2.23 15.91
C PRO A 82 5.90 3.73 16.04
N PHE A 83 5.11 4.16 17.04
CA PHE A 83 4.82 5.59 17.28
C PHE A 83 6.03 6.35 17.84
N GLN A 84 6.99 5.69 18.49
CA GLN A 84 8.26 6.34 18.91
C GLN A 84 9.24 6.52 17.75
N GLY A 85 8.96 5.87 16.63
CA GLY A 85 9.81 5.84 15.47
C GLY A 85 11.04 4.93 15.61
N TRP A 86 11.73 4.73 14.50
CA TRP A 86 12.94 3.92 14.42
C TRP A 86 13.78 4.32 13.21
N VAL A 87 15.04 3.89 13.20
CA VAL A 87 15.95 4.07 12.08
C VAL A 87 16.06 2.78 11.28
N GLN A 88 16.06 2.89 9.95
CA GLN A 88 16.40 1.80 9.04
C GLN A 88 17.37 2.28 7.98
N LYS A 89 18.45 1.53 7.77
CA LYS A 89 19.33 1.73 6.62
C LYS A 89 18.81 0.94 5.42
N LEU A 90 18.66 1.62 4.28
CA LEU A 90 18.29 0.99 3.01
C LEU A 90 19.45 1.03 2.02
N ASN A 91 19.32 0.30 0.92
CA ASN A 91 20.34 0.24 -0.14
C ASN A 91 20.06 1.18 -1.32
N HIS A 92 19.07 2.05 -1.20
CA HIS A 92 18.72 3.08 -2.18
C HIS A 92 18.18 4.33 -1.48
N SER A 93 18.25 5.48 -2.15
CA SER A 93 17.67 6.76 -1.74
C SER A 93 16.19 6.84 -2.12
N GLY A 94 15.48 7.84 -1.59
CA GLY A 94 14.11 8.17 -2.00
C GLY A 94 13.04 7.14 -1.62
N ALA A 95 13.31 6.26 -0.65
CA ALA A 95 12.30 5.35 -0.16
C ALA A 95 11.17 6.12 0.52
N THR A 96 9.92 5.78 0.20
CA THR A 96 8.71 6.40 0.77
C THR A 96 8.03 5.51 1.81
N ARG A 97 8.46 4.25 1.90
CA ARG A 97 8.07 3.29 2.93
C ARG A 97 9.27 2.50 3.44
N PRO A 98 9.22 2.01 4.69
CA PRO A 98 10.23 1.08 5.20
C PRO A 98 10.19 -0.27 4.48
N TRP A 99 11.27 -1.03 4.62
CA TRP A 99 11.40 -2.38 4.10
C TRP A 99 11.19 -3.42 5.20
N PHE A 100 10.26 -4.36 5.01
CA PHE A 100 9.95 -5.43 5.98
C PHE A 100 10.34 -6.83 5.50
N GLY A 101 11.12 -6.92 4.43
CA GLY A 101 11.53 -8.20 3.86
C GLY A 101 10.37 -8.95 3.19
N ALA A 102 10.66 -10.17 2.74
CA ALA A 102 9.72 -11.03 2.01
C ALA A 102 9.31 -12.28 2.80
N ASN A 103 9.75 -12.42 4.05
CA ASN A 103 9.65 -13.63 4.87
C ASN A 103 8.84 -13.46 6.15
N LEU A 104 8.19 -12.30 6.34
CA LEU A 104 7.46 -11.95 7.55
C LEU A 104 6.08 -11.41 7.21
N PRO A 105 5.08 -11.61 8.08
CA PRO A 105 3.79 -10.93 7.96
C PRO A 105 4.02 -9.42 8.10
N GLY A 106 4.29 -8.78 6.98
CA GLY A 106 4.52 -7.34 6.91
C GLY A 106 3.22 -6.55 7.07
N PRO A 107 3.35 -5.24 7.29
CA PRO A 107 2.22 -4.32 7.24
C PRO A 107 1.52 -4.34 5.87
N TYR A 108 0.35 -3.73 5.80
CA TYR A 108 -0.29 -3.50 4.50
C TYR A 108 0.56 -2.51 3.70
N CYS A 109 0.64 -2.72 2.40
CA CYS A 109 1.26 -1.78 1.49
C CYS A 109 0.16 -1.09 0.69
N PHE A 110 0.27 0.22 0.55
CA PHE A 110 -0.62 1.01 -0.29
C PHE A 110 0.21 1.87 -1.24
N THR A 111 0.07 1.62 -2.54
CA THR A 111 0.66 2.47 -3.57
C THR A 111 -0.43 3.39 -4.09
N PHE A 112 -0.26 4.70 -3.90
CA PHE A 112 -1.09 5.71 -4.52
C PHE A 112 -0.33 6.39 -5.65
N ALA A 113 -0.94 6.42 -6.82
CA ALA A 113 -0.51 7.19 -7.96
C ALA A 113 -1.73 7.61 -8.78
N GLU A 114 -1.81 8.90 -9.07
CA GLU A 114 -2.78 9.45 -10.01
C GLU A 114 -2.20 9.48 -11.41
N ASP A 115 -0.95 9.93 -11.56
CA ASP A 115 -0.36 10.15 -12.87
C ASP A 115 0.36 8.91 -13.39
N GLY A 116 -0.14 8.42 -14.52
CA GLY A 116 0.39 7.28 -15.25
C GLY A 116 1.57 7.62 -16.16
N PHE A 117 2.08 6.58 -16.82
CA PHE A 117 3.19 6.68 -17.77
C PHE A 117 2.93 5.96 -19.10
N GLU A 118 1.85 5.18 -19.24
CA GLU A 118 1.56 4.47 -20.49
C GLU A 118 1.09 5.42 -21.61
N ALA A 119 0.44 6.52 -21.26
CA ALA A 119 0.07 7.58 -22.19
C ALA A 119 0.14 8.97 -21.55
N PRO A 120 0.33 10.06 -22.33
CA PRO A 120 0.31 11.42 -21.80
C PRO A 120 -0.99 11.73 -21.03
N GLY A 121 -0.87 12.11 -19.76
CA GLY A 121 -2.01 12.44 -18.89
C GLY A 121 -2.84 11.22 -18.47
N SER A 122 -2.31 10.00 -18.61
CA SER A 122 -3.04 8.80 -18.19
C SER A 122 -3.21 8.71 -16.68
N LEU A 123 -4.16 7.86 -16.27
CA LEU A 123 -4.47 7.57 -14.88
C LEU A 123 -3.73 6.31 -14.45
N ALA A 124 -2.82 6.45 -13.48
CA ALA A 124 -2.02 5.37 -12.94
C ALA A 124 -2.85 4.35 -12.16
N ARG A 125 -2.30 3.13 -12.11
CA ARG A 125 -2.79 2.07 -11.24
C ARG A 125 -2.27 2.26 -9.82
N SER A 126 -3.20 2.35 -8.87
CA SER A 126 -2.95 2.29 -7.43
C SER A 126 -3.29 0.89 -6.90
N GLU A 127 -2.75 0.52 -5.74
CA GLU A 127 -2.90 -0.84 -5.22
C GLU A 127 -2.78 -0.91 -3.70
N PHE A 128 -3.72 -1.60 -3.04
CA PHE A 128 -3.50 -2.14 -1.71
C PHE A 128 -3.02 -3.59 -1.82
N SER A 129 -1.99 -3.96 -1.06
CA SER A 129 -1.52 -5.34 -0.99
C SER A 129 -1.18 -5.76 0.43
N TRP A 130 -1.39 -7.05 0.70
CA TRP A 130 -1.08 -7.63 1.99
C TRP A 130 -0.77 -9.13 1.89
N PRO A 131 0.29 -9.64 2.55
CA PRO A 131 0.59 -11.06 2.58
C PRO A 131 -0.51 -11.90 3.25
N GLY A 132 -1.21 -11.35 4.26
CA GLY A 132 -2.22 -12.07 5.03
C GLY A 132 -1.67 -13.36 5.65
N ASP A 133 -2.41 -14.46 5.55
CA ASP A 133 -2.03 -15.78 6.10
C ASP A 133 -0.96 -16.52 5.26
N HIS A 134 -0.25 -15.84 4.36
CA HIS A 134 0.78 -16.45 3.52
C HIS A 134 1.85 -17.21 4.33
N TYR A 135 2.21 -16.69 5.51
CA TYR A 135 3.21 -17.29 6.40
C TYR A 135 2.63 -18.20 7.50
N LYS A 136 1.35 -18.59 7.39
CA LYS A 136 0.72 -19.50 8.36
C LYS A 136 1.44 -20.86 8.44
N SER A 137 1.95 -21.37 7.32
CA SER A 137 2.67 -22.66 7.25
C SER A 137 3.96 -22.69 8.05
N ILE A 138 4.58 -21.53 8.29
CA ILE A 138 5.80 -21.38 9.10
C ILE A 138 5.50 -20.86 10.52
N GLY A 139 4.27 -21.02 10.99
CA GLY A 139 3.85 -20.62 12.33
C GLY A 139 3.67 -19.12 12.54
N LYS A 140 3.60 -18.32 11.45
CA LYS A 140 3.42 -16.87 11.50
C LYS A 140 2.12 -16.44 10.79
N PRO A 141 0.93 -16.87 11.25
CA PRO A 141 -0.34 -16.44 10.66
C PRO A 141 -0.55 -14.93 10.87
N ALA A 142 -1.40 -14.32 10.04
CA ALA A 142 -1.78 -12.93 10.26
C ALA A 142 -2.65 -12.78 11.51
N HIS A 143 -2.52 -11.65 12.20
CA HIS A 143 -3.35 -11.33 13.35
C HIS A 143 -4.85 -11.35 12.96
N PRO A 144 -5.74 -11.98 13.75
CA PRO A 144 -7.17 -12.06 13.42
C PRO A 144 -7.84 -10.70 13.19
N ALA A 145 -7.52 -9.69 14.01
CA ALA A 145 -8.07 -8.33 13.83
C ALA A 145 -7.54 -7.67 12.55
N ALA A 146 -6.27 -7.90 12.19
CA ALA A 146 -5.71 -7.41 10.93
C ALA A 146 -6.46 -7.98 9.70
N ARG A 147 -6.90 -9.25 9.78
CA ARG A 147 -7.73 -9.86 8.72
C ARG A 147 -9.11 -9.23 8.64
N LYS A 148 -9.73 -8.95 9.79
CA LYS A 148 -11.03 -8.25 9.84
C LYS A 148 -10.92 -6.85 9.25
N TRP A 149 -9.88 -6.10 9.59
CA TRP A 149 -9.64 -4.78 9.01
C TRP A 149 -9.46 -4.86 7.49
N TRP A 150 -8.66 -5.82 6.99
CA TRP A 150 -8.50 -6.03 5.55
C TRP A 150 -9.83 -6.34 4.83
N GLN A 151 -10.71 -7.11 5.46
CA GLN A 151 -12.06 -7.37 4.93
C GLN A 151 -12.92 -6.09 4.90
N LYS A 152 -12.84 -5.24 5.93
CA LYS A 152 -13.51 -3.94 5.94
C LYS A 152 -13.00 -3.04 4.83
N LEU A 153 -11.68 -2.99 4.60
CA LEU A 153 -11.08 -2.25 3.48
C LEU A 153 -11.62 -2.74 2.13
N ARG A 154 -11.65 -4.06 1.92
CA ARG A 154 -12.24 -4.65 0.71
C ARG A 154 -13.69 -4.25 0.50
N HIS A 155 -14.49 -4.27 1.57
CA HIS A 155 -15.89 -3.87 1.51
C HIS A 155 -16.04 -2.38 1.21
N PHE A 156 -15.27 -1.52 1.89
CA PHE A 156 -15.23 -0.09 1.63
C PHE A 156 -14.94 0.21 0.16
N VAL A 157 -13.85 -0.35 -0.38
CA VAL A 157 -13.48 -0.17 -1.79
C VAL A 157 -14.62 -0.66 -2.69
N ALA A 158 -15.12 -1.88 -2.51
CA ALA A 158 -16.19 -2.42 -3.35
C ALA A 158 -17.50 -1.62 -3.28
N SER A 159 -17.81 -1.01 -2.13
CA SER A 159 -19.02 -0.17 -1.96
C SER A 159 -18.87 1.25 -2.51
N SER A 160 -17.64 1.74 -2.66
CA SER A 160 -17.35 3.13 -3.05
C SER A 160 -16.93 3.26 -4.53
N THR A 161 -16.92 2.17 -5.28
CA THR A 161 -16.30 2.12 -6.62
C THR A 161 -17.12 1.32 -7.62
N GLU A 162 -16.82 1.53 -8.90
CA GLU A 162 -17.27 0.67 -10.00
C GLU A 162 -16.24 -0.44 -10.25
N ALA A 163 -16.67 -1.71 -10.21
CA ALA A 163 -15.79 -2.84 -10.47
C ALA A 163 -15.73 -3.15 -11.97
N VAL A 164 -14.52 -3.23 -12.53
CA VAL A 164 -14.27 -3.46 -13.96
C VAL A 164 -13.20 -4.54 -14.15
N PRO A 165 -13.14 -5.18 -15.33
CA PRO A 165 -11.98 -6.01 -15.68
C PRO A 165 -10.70 -5.19 -15.64
N TRP A 166 -9.65 -5.70 -14.96
CA TRP A 166 -8.36 -5.02 -14.86
C TRP A 166 -7.70 -4.87 -16.24
N ALA A 167 -7.71 -5.93 -17.04
CA ALA A 167 -7.27 -5.91 -18.43
C ALA A 167 -8.30 -6.65 -19.30
N GLU A 168 -8.44 -6.21 -20.55
CA GLU A 168 -9.14 -6.94 -21.60
C GLU A 168 -8.29 -8.14 -21.99
N LEU A 169 -8.23 -9.14 -21.12
CA LEU A 169 -7.52 -10.39 -21.40
C LEU A 169 -8.35 -11.21 -22.38
N SER A 170 -7.66 -11.84 -23.33
CA SER A 170 -8.24 -12.82 -24.24
C SER A 170 -9.00 -13.90 -23.46
N SER A 171 -10.11 -14.36 -24.04
CA SER A 171 -11.21 -15.17 -23.50
C SER A 171 -10.84 -16.49 -22.78
N ASN A 172 -9.56 -16.83 -22.60
CA ASN A 172 -9.11 -18.12 -22.06
C ASN A 172 -8.80 -18.14 -20.56
N ARG A 173 -8.88 -17.02 -19.83
CA ARG A 173 -8.77 -17.06 -18.36
C ARG A 173 -10.15 -17.24 -17.72
N LYS A 174 -10.30 -18.32 -16.93
CA LYS A 174 -11.52 -18.59 -16.13
C LYS A 174 -11.87 -17.49 -15.11
N ILE A 175 -10.90 -16.68 -14.70
CA ILE A 175 -11.10 -15.58 -13.75
C ILE A 175 -10.25 -14.38 -14.20
N THR A 176 -10.91 -13.30 -14.61
CA THR A 176 -10.26 -12.01 -14.88
C THR A 176 -10.16 -11.23 -13.58
N PRO A 177 -8.96 -10.77 -13.17
CA PRO A 177 -8.83 -9.91 -11.99
C PRO A 177 -9.68 -8.65 -12.15
N LYS A 178 -10.30 -8.22 -11.06
CA LYS A 178 -11.09 -6.99 -11.01
C LYS A 178 -10.22 -5.82 -10.58
N ALA A 179 -10.42 -4.68 -11.23
CA ALA A 179 -10.00 -3.39 -10.74
C ALA A 179 -11.22 -2.59 -10.26
N TYR A 180 -10.99 -1.66 -9.34
CA TYR A 180 -12.03 -0.82 -8.75
C TYR A 180 -11.75 0.64 -9.10
N ILE A 181 -12.70 1.30 -9.76
CA ILE A 181 -12.54 2.69 -10.19
C ILE A 181 -13.37 3.59 -9.26
N PHE A 182 -12.71 4.52 -8.59
CA PHE A 182 -13.37 5.52 -7.76
C PHE A 182 -14.16 6.54 -8.59
N PRO A 183 -15.14 7.26 -8.00
CA PRO A 183 -16.10 8.05 -8.76
C PRO A 183 -15.47 9.13 -9.64
N ASP A 184 -14.45 9.85 -9.16
CA ASP A 184 -13.80 10.87 -9.97
C ASP A 184 -12.96 10.26 -11.09
N ALA A 185 -12.14 9.26 -10.77
CA ALA A 185 -11.42 8.45 -11.76
C ALA A 185 -12.35 7.91 -12.86
N ALA A 186 -13.54 7.41 -12.50
CA ALA A 186 -14.52 6.87 -13.44
C ALA A 186 -15.05 7.95 -14.38
N ARG A 187 -15.31 9.15 -13.85
CA ARG A 187 -15.70 10.32 -14.65
C ARG A 187 -14.60 10.70 -15.64
N GLN A 188 -13.34 10.77 -15.19
CA GLN A 188 -12.21 11.13 -16.04
C GLN A 188 -11.94 10.09 -17.14
N ILE A 189 -12.04 8.80 -16.83
CA ILE A 189 -11.93 7.71 -17.81
C ILE A 189 -13.06 7.81 -18.85
N LYS A 190 -14.30 8.06 -18.41
CA LYS A 190 -15.45 8.24 -19.32
C LYS A 190 -15.29 9.47 -20.23
N SER A 191 -14.55 10.49 -19.80
CA SER A 191 -14.18 11.64 -20.65
C SER A 191 -12.96 11.40 -21.54
N GLY A 192 -12.37 10.20 -21.55
CA GLY A 192 -11.27 9.82 -22.44
C GLY A 192 -9.88 9.80 -21.80
N ARG A 193 -9.75 9.97 -20.47
CA ARG A 193 -8.45 9.79 -19.79
C ARG A 193 -8.03 8.32 -19.90
N HIS A 194 -6.85 8.07 -20.46
CA HIS A 194 -6.31 6.71 -20.60
C HIS A 194 -6.10 6.08 -19.22
N ARG A 195 -6.34 4.77 -19.11
CA ARG A 195 -6.23 4.00 -17.86
C ARG A 195 -5.06 3.03 -17.96
N ASP A 196 -4.01 3.26 -17.18
CA ASP A 196 -2.80 2.44 -17.22
C ASP A 196 -3.06 1.02 -16.69
N ILE A 197 -2.50 0.00 -17.33
CA ILE A 197 -2.61 -1.38 -16.86
C ILE A 197 -1.46 -1.72 -15.92
N ASN A 198 -0.26 -1.22 -16.20
CA ASN A 198 0.94 -1.47 -15.44
C ASN A 198 0.95 -0.68 -14.11
N PRO A 199 1.58 -1.25 -13.06
CA PRO A 199 1.75 -0.53 -11.80
C PRO A 199 2.55 0.74 -12.02
N TRP A 200 2.22 1.79 -11.27
CA TRP A 200 3.11 2.93 -11.12
C TRP A 200 4.47 2.49 -10.55
N ILE A 201 5.54 2.96 -11.17
CA ILE A 201 6.90 2.72 -10.72
C ILE A 201 7.45 4.06 -10.20
N PRO A 202 7.81 4.16 -8.90
CA PRO A 202 8.49 5.34 -8.40
C PRO A 202 9.78 5.56 -9.20
N LYS A 203 10.00 6.77 -9.70
CA LYS A 203 11.29 7.14 -10.28
C LYS A 203 12.33 7.06 -9.17
N ARG A 204 13.22 6.07 -9.23
CA ARG A 204 14.39 6.02 -8.35
C ARG A 204 15.32 7.14 -8.79
N VAL A 205 15.60 8.07 -7.88
CA VAL A 205 16.63 9.10 -8.12
C VAL A 205 17.96 8.34 -8.16
N ALA A 206 18.64 8.41 -9.30
CA ALA A 206 19.95 7.81 -9.51
C ALA A 206 21.05 8.59 -8.78
#